data_AF-A0A7I7SSV6-F1
#
_entry.id   AF-A0A7I7SSV6-F1
#
_cell.length_a   1.000
_cell.length_b   1.000
_cell.length_c   1.000
_cell.angle_alpha   90.00
_cell.angle_beta   90.00
_cell.angle_gamma   90.00
#
_symmetry.space_group_name_H-M   'P 1'
#
loop_
_entity.id
_entity.type
_entity.pdbx_description
1 polymer ?
#
loop_
_entity_poly.entity_id
_entity_poly.type
_entity_poly.pdbx_seq_one_letter_code
_entity_poly.pdbx_strand_id
1 'polypeptide(L)'
;MGMADTERIRPPWWLKPMNKIFMTAMRLGIPVGGTEGPMVLTVPGRMSGKPRSTPITPFTADEKRYVVGGFPDADWVRSLPF
;
A
#
# COMPACT_ATOMS: atom_id res chain seq x y z
N MET A 1 4.61 -33.27 -9.75
CA MET A 1 4.39 -32.23 -8.74
C MET A 1 4.89 -30.91 -9.32
N GLY A 2 4.05 -30.20 -10.08
CA GLY A 2 4.44 -28.95 -10.75
C GLY A 2 4.41 -27.82 -9.74
N MET A 3 5.57 -27.21 -9.49
CA MET A 3 5.70 -25.98 -8.73
C MET A 3 4.89 -24.92 -9.46
N ALA A 4 3.75 -24.50 -8.89
CA ALA A 4 2.91 -23.48 -9.48
C ALA A 4 3.80 -22.28 -9.80
N ASP A 5 3.86 -21.92 -11.09
CA ASP A 5 4.49 -20.68 -11.53
C ASP A 5 3.95 -19.59 -10.62
N THR A 6 4.83 -18.95 -9.86
CA THR A 6 4.51 -17.75 -9.08
C THR A 6 4.10 -16.69 -10.10
N GLU A 7 2.82 -16.69 -10.45
CA GLU A 7 2.25 -15.83 -11.46
C GLU A 7 2.57 -14.40 -11.02
N ARG A 8 3.53 -13.77 -11.70
CA ARG A 8 3.94 -12.40 -11.37
C ARG A 8 2.71 -11.54 -11.57
N ILE A 9 2.04 -11.20 -10.47
CA ILE A 9 0.89 -10.29 -10.47
C ILE A 9 1.40 -8.96 -11.01
N ARG A 10 1.14 -8.70 -12.30
CA ARG A 10 1.51 -7.45 -12.94
C ARG A 10 0.43 -6.43 -12.59
N PRO A 11 0.79 -5.31 -11.94
CA PRO A 11 -0.19 -4.27 -11.67
C PRO A 11 -0.83 -3.80 -12.99
N PRO A 12 -2.14 -3.55 -13.00
CA PRO A 12 -2.78 -2.90 -14.14
C PRO A 12 -2.11 -1.57 -14.45
N TRP A 13 -1.97 -1.23 -15.74
CA TRP A 13 -1.28 -0.01 -16.17
C TRP A 13 -1.94 1.27 -15.63
N TRP A 14 -3.27 1.24 -15.40
CA TRP A 14 -4.05 2.35 -14.85
C TRP A 14 -3.83 2.58 -13.34
N LEU A 15 -3.21 1.64 -12.63
CA LEU A 15 -2.98 1.75 -11.18
C LEU A 15 -2.03 2.91 -10.85
N LYS A 16 -0.96 3.09 -11.65
CA LYS A 16 0.00 4.18 -11.46
C LYS A 16 -0.62 5.58 -11.57
N PRO A 17 -1.37 5.92 -12.64
CA PRO A 17 -2.02 7.23 -12.73
C PRO A 17 -3.07 7.43 -11.62
N MET A 18 -3.84 6.40 -11.27
CA MET A 18 -4.81 6.49 -10.18
C MET A 18 -4.14 6.77 -8.83
N ASN A 19 -3.04 6.07 -8.50
CA ASN A 19 -2.26 6.32 -7.30
C ASN A 19 -1.75 7.77 -7.23
N LYS A 20 -1.35 8.35 -8.37
CA LYS A 20 -0.91 9.75 -8.42
C LYS A 20 -2.06 10.72 -8.14
N ILE A 21 -3.25 10.47 -8.68
CA ILE A 21 -4.45 11.28 -8.41
C ILE A 21 -4.78 11.24 -6.91
N PHE A 22 -4.83 10.05 -6.32
CA PHE A 22 -5.09 9.90 -4.89
C PHE A 22 -4.06 10.62 -4.03
N MET A 23 -2.76 10.44 -4.31
CA MET A 23 -1.69 11.11 -3.57
C MET A 23 -1.79 12.64 -3.66
N THR A 24 -2.19 13.19 -4.82
CA THR A 24 -2.41 14.63 -4.97
C THR A 24 -3.62 15.10 -4.18
N ALA A 25 -4.76 14.40 -4.28
CA ALA A 25 -5.96 14.73 -3.54
C ALA A 25 -5.71 14.75 -2.02
N MET A 26 -5.01 13.73 -1.50
CA MET A 26 -4.63 13.64 -0.09
C MET A 26 -3.69 14.77 0.34
N ARG A 27 -2.73 15.18 -0.49
CA ARG A 27 -1.86 16.34 -0.22
C ARG A 27 -2.62 17.66 -0.18
N LEU A 28 -3.72 17.75 -0.90
CA LEU A 28 -4.61 18.91 -0.94
C LEU A 28 -5.68 18.86 0.18
N GLY A 29 -5.67 17.85 1.04
CA GLY A 29 -6.65 17.69 2.11
C GLY A 29 -8.05 17.30 1.62
N ILE A 30 -8.18 16.85 0.37
CA ILE A 30 -9.45 16.37 -0.18
C ILE A 30 -9.71 14.98 0.40
N PRO A 31 -10.82 14.78 1.14
CA PRO A 31 -11.16 13.47 1.67
C PRO A 31 -11.48 12.52 0.51
N VAL A 32 -10.73 11.44 0.40
CA VAL A 32 -10.97 10.39 -0.60
C VAL A 32 -11.37 9.12 0.13
N GLY A 33 -12.52 8.53 -0.16
CA GLY A 33 -12.92 7.23 0.43
C GLY A 33 -13.48 7.26 1.86
N GLY A 34 -13.84 8.43 2.42
CA GLY A 34 -14.51 8.52 3.72
C GLY A 34 -13.62 8.15 4.92
N THR A 35 -14.19 7.55 5.97
CA THR A 35 -13.48 7.14 7.20
C THR A 35 -12.43 6.04 6.98
N GLU A 36 -12.55 5.26 5.91
CA GLU A 36 -11.60 4.21 5.50
C GLU A 36 -10.86 4.59 4.20
N GLY A 37 -10.66 5.89 4.01
CA GLY A 37 -9.95 6.45 2.87
C GLY A 37 -8.48 6.03 2.78
N PRO A 38 -7.85 6.21 1.59
CA PRO A 38 -6.42 6.00 1.47
C PRO A 38 -5.67 6.96 2.42
N MET A 39 -4.65 6.44 3.11
CA MET A 39 -3.73 7.21 3.94
C MET A 39 -2.27 6.93 3.54
N VAL A 40 -1.35 7.85 3.84
CA VAL A 40 0.07 7.66 3.55
C VAL A 40 0.72 6.92 4.70
N LEU A 41 1.21 5.71 4.43
CA LEU A 41 2.11 5.00 5.33
C LEU A 41 3.54 5.37 4.98
N THR A 42 4.31 5.84 5.97
CA THR A 42 5.75 6.06 5.82
C THR A 42 6.49 5.08 6.71
N VAL A 43 7.32 4.24 6.11
CA VAL A 43 8.16 3.25 6.81
C VAL A 43 9.63 3.45 6.43
N PRO A 44 10.58 3.09 7.31
CA PRO A 44 11.98 3.00 6.91
C PRO A 44 12.16 1.91 5.85
N GLY A 45 12.82 2.23 4.74
CA GLY A 45 13.14 1.25 3.71
C GLY A 45 14.05 0.16 4.26
N ARG A 46 13.66 -1.11 4.14
CA ARG A 46 14.34 -2.27 4.75
C ARG A 46 15.87 -2.26 4.59
N MET A 47 16.36 -2.02 3.38
CA MET A 47 17.80 -2.01 3.10
C MET A 47 18.44 -0.65 3.35
N SER A 48 17.74 0.45 3.06
CA SER A 48 18.34 1.79 3.04
C SER A 48 18.17 2.59 4.32
N GLY A 49 17.26 2.20 5.22
CA GLY A 49 16.80 3.00 6.37
C GLY A 49 16.01 4.26 6.00
N LYS A 50 16.20 4.81 4.80
CA LYS A 50 15.54 6.03 4.31
C LYS A 50 14.01 5.90 4.34
N PRO A 51 13.28 6.96 4.74
CA PRO A 51 11.81 6.97 4.70
C PRO A 51 11.28 6.67 3.30
N ARG A 52 10.32 5.75 3.22
CA ARG A 52 9.57 5.39 2.01
C ARG A 52 8.09 5.52 2.30
N SER A 53 7.40 6.31 1.48
CA SER A 53 5.97 6.55 1.62
C SER A 53 5.19 5.79 0.55
N THR A 54 4.12 5.12 0.96
CA THR A 54 3.18 4.44 0.06
C THR A 54 1.74 4.75 0.47
N PRO A 55 0.81 4.98 -0.48
CA PRO A 55 -0.60 4.98 -0.15
C PRO A 55 -1.00 3.58 0.30
N ILE A 56 -1.79 3.52 1.37
CA ILE A 56 -2.45 2.32 1.86
C ILE A 56 -3.92 2.62 2.10
N THR A 57 -4.78 1.62 2.03
CA THR A 57 -6.18 1.72 2.44
C THR A 57 -6.36 0.79 3.64
N PRO A 58 -6.34 1.32 4.87
CA PRO A 58 -6.63 0.53 6.05
C PRO A 58 -8.12 0.21 6.10
N PHE A 59 -8.44 -0.93 6.67
CA PHE A 59 -9.82 -1.36 6.92
C PHE A 59 -9.91 -1.94 8.33
N THR A 60 -11.10 -1.88 8.92
CA THR A 60 -11.34 -2.42 10.26
C THR A 60 -12.01 -3.79 10.16
N ALA A 61 -11.48 -4.78 10.87
CA ALA A 61 -12.10 -6.09 11.05
C ALA A 61 -11.88 -6.54 12.49
N ASP A 62 -12.88 -7.11 13.14
CA ASP A 62 -12.78 -7.59 14.54
C ASP A 62 -12.15 -6.56 15.49
N GLU A 63 -12.59 -5.30 15.38
CA GLU A 63 -12.10 -4.14 16.17
C GLU A 63 -10.60 -3.83 16.01
N LYS A 64 -9.94 -4.48 15.06
CA LYS A 64 -8.53 -4.28 14.72
C LYS A 64 -8.39 -3.62 13.36
N ARG A 65 -7.38 -2.77 13.24
CA ARG A 65 -7.08 -2.07 12.00
C ARG A 65 -6.03 -2.84 11.22
N TYR A 66 -6.34 -3.15 9.97
CA TYR A 66 -5.47 -3.90 9.09
C TYR A 66 -5.13 -3.11 7.83
N VAL A 67 -4.08 -3.57 7.16
CA VAL A 67 -3.70 -3.14 5.82
C VAL A 67 -3.26 -4.37 5.04
N VAL A 68 -3.63 -4.45 3.76
CA VAL A 68 -3.24 -5.57 2.89
C VAL A 68 -2.06 -5.18 1.99
N GLY A 69 -1.00 -6.00 2.02
CA GLY A 69 0.05 -5.99 1.01
C GLY A 69 -0.41 -6.69 -0.26
N GLY A 70 -1.08 -5.98 -1.16
CA GLY A 70 -1.66 -6.55 -2.38
C GLY A 70 -0.66 -7.01 -3.46
N PHE A 71 0.63 -6.79 -3.27
CA PHE A 71 1.68 -7.24 -4.19
C PHE A 71 2.68 -8.17 -3.47
N PRO A 72 3.09 -9.29 -4.09
CA PRO A 72 4.05 -10.23 -3.48
C PRO A 72 5.35 -9.58 -3.01
N ASP A 73 5.79 -8.54 -3.74
CA ASP A 73 7.03 -7.80 -3.47
C ASP A 73 6.80 -6.46 -2.75
N ALA A 74 5.67 -6.31 -2.02
CA ALA A 74 5.40 -5.13 -1.21
C ALA A 74 6.41 -5.01 -0.05
N ASP A 75 7.56 -4.39 -0.31
CA ASP A 75 8.66 -4.27 0.65
C ASP A 75 8.28 -3.60 1.97
N TRP A 76 7.30 -2.69 1.95
CA TRP A 76 6.87 -1.97 3.14
C TRP A 76 6.25 -2.88 4.21
N VAL A 77 5.63 -4.01 3.82
CA VAL A 77 5.05 -4.98 4.76
C VAL A 77 6.16 -5.59 5.63
N ARG A 78 7.33 -5.84 5.02
CA ARG A 78 8.50 -6.39 5.70
C ARG A 78 9.26 -5.37 6.56
N SER A 79 8.94 -4.08 6.41
CA SER A 79 9.53 -2.97 7.17
C SER A 79 8.72 -2.59 8.41
N LEU A 80 7.52 -3.14 8.60
CA LEU A 80 6.70 -2.85 9.78
C LEU A 80 7.32 -3.55 11.01
N PRO A 81 7.54 -2.82 12.12
CA PRO A 81 7.82 -3.47 13.39
C PRO A 81 6.53 -4.21 13.79
N PHE A 82 6.66 -5.50 14.05
CA PHE A 82 5.56 -6.34 14.53
C PHE A 82 5.01 -5.81 15.86
#